data_AF-A0A662RYQ3-F1
#
_entry.id   AF-A0A662RYQ3-F1
#
_cell.length_a   1.000
_cell.length_b   1.000
_cell.length_c   1.000
_cell.angle_alpha   90.00
_cell.angle_beta   90.00
_cell.angle_gamma   90.00
#
_symmetry.space_group_name_H-M   'P 1'
#
loop_
_entity.id
_entity.type
_entity.pdbx_description
1 polymer ?
#
loop_
_entity_poly.entity_id
_entity_poly.type
_entity_poly.pdbx_seq_one_letter_code
_entity_poly.pdbx_strand_id
1 'polypeptide(L)'
;MKTELDLNDEVVALERAYYDRIDWEVQENANIDISYGGFVKFLLDKLLKKESVLLEYLPEKAVRMHFEGDIHIHKLPHSLYLPYCTGWSYKKLLLSGLVTPTMVSRPPKHADTAVSQLVSFFCTAAQEWTGAQAVSAFDLYLGAFVKHDRPSPKAVKQMLQRMLFDLNYPTRIGFQSAFTNITVLLDTNKQFLEEDAVVGGKIVGKLGDYLDEAVLVAKELFSLLIEGDALGQPFSFPIPTLMVTKNFDWEGSRWDGLTDLIFEALSKRGSAYLLNGNAAEVESLFSMCCRLTLDMEKVMNFELNSILEDVEEELRKSRGARGLWAVPDATGSIGVVTINLPRIGALSRGEW
;
A
#
# COMPACT_ATOMS: atom_id res chain seq x y z
N MET A 1 -47.85 7.33 13.05
CA MET A 1 -47.37 6.86 11.75
C MET A 1 -46.46 7.93 11.16
N LYS A 2 -45.19 7.94 11.56
CA LYS A 2 -44.17 8.70 10.83
C LYS A 2 -43.86 7.87 9.59
N THR A 3 -44.10 8.47 8.44
CA THR A 3 -43.72 8.05 7.09
C THR A 3 -42.48 7.15 7.10
N GLU A 4 -42.70 5.84 6.91
CA GLU A 4 -41.85 5.07 6.00
C GLU A 4 -41.85 5.89 4.70
N LEU A 5 -40.84 6.75 4.50
CA LEU A 5 -40.42 6.96 3.13
C LEU A 5 -40.16 5.55 2.61
N ASP A 6 -40.93 5.14 1.60
CA ASP A 6 -40.87 3.80 1.06
C ASP A 6 -39.40 3.51 0.74
N LEU A 7 -38.78 2.56 1.46
CA LEU A 7 -37.37 2.20 1.25
C LEU A 7 -37.10 1.90 -0.23
N ASN A 8 -38.12 1.45 -0.97
CA ASN A 8 -38.05 1.27 -2.41
C ASN A 8 -37.80 2.59 -3.15
N ASP A 9 -38.49 3.67 -2.78
CA ASP A 9 -38.32 4.99 -3.40
C ASP A 9 -36.94 5.58 -3.10
N GLU A 10 -36.39 5.39 -1.89
CA GLU A 10 -35.03 5.84 -1.53
C GLU A 10 -33.98 5.08 -2.34
N VAL A 11 -34.11 3.76 -2.48
CA VAL A 11 -33.17 2.95 -3.26
C VAL A 11 -33.20 3.32 -4.75
N VAL A 12 -34.39 3.48 -5.34
CA VAL A 12 -34.54 3.90 -6.75
C VAL A 12 -33.98 5.30 -6.97
N ALA A 13 -34.17 6.22 -6.03
CA ALA A 13 -33.60 7.56 -6.10
C ALA A 13 -32.06 7.54 -6.05
N LEU A 14 -31.46 6.73 -5.16
CA LEU A 14 -30.02 6.58 -5.05
C LEU A 14 -29.40 5.91 -6.29
N GLU A 15 -30.10 4.92 -6.87
CA GLU A 15 -29.70 4.29 -8.13
C GLU A 15 -29.61 5.33 -9.25
N ARG A 16 -30.65 6.13 -9.44
CA ARG A 16 -30.64 7.22 -10.42
C ARG A 16 -29.54 8.24 -10.13
N ALA A 17 -29.39 8.65 -8.86
CA ALA A 17 -28.38 9.62 -8.47
C ALA A 17 -26.95 9.16 -8.80
N TYR A 18 -26.67 7.85 -8.68
CA TYR A 18 -25.39 7.26 -9.03
C TYR A 18 -25.18 7.15 -10.54
N TYR A 19 -26.11 6.51 -11.27
CA TYR A 19 -25.92 6.25 -12.71
C TYR A 19 -26.01 7.52 -13.56
N ASP A 20 -26.85 8.47 -13.18
CA ASP A 20 -26.98 9.76 -13.87
C ASP A 20 -25.92 10.79 -13.39
N ARG A 21 -25.03 10.40 -12.46
CA ARG A 21 -23.98 11.26 -11.87
C ARG A 21 -24.50 12.57 -11.29
N ILE A 22 -25.70 12.55 -10.72
CA ILE A 22 -26.35 13.73 -10.13
C ILE A 22 -25.71 14.07 -8.79
N ASP A 23 -25.31 13.06 -8.01
CA ASP A 23 -24.67 13.25 -6.71
C ASP A 23 -23.17 13.53 -6.85
N TRP A 24 -22.68 14.58 -6.18
CA TRP A 24 -21.28 14.98 -6.25
C TRP A 24 -20.33 13.93 -5.65
N GLU A 25 -20.80 13.08 -4.72
CA GLU A 25 -19.99 12.02 -4.12
C GLU A 25 -19.59 10.94 -5.14
N VAL A 26 -20.30 10.84 -6.27
CA VAL A 26 -19.90 10.00 -7.41
C VAL A 26 -18.55 10.45 -7.98
N GLN A 27 -18.19 11.73 -7.83
CA GLN A 27 -16.93 12.32 -8.29
C GLN A 27 -15.90 12.52 -7.16
N GLU A 28 -16.19 12.09 -5.92
CA GLU A 28 -15.29 12.27 -4.78
C GLU A 28 -13.96 11.50 -4.96
N ASN A 29 -13.99 10.37 -5.69
CA ASN A 29 -12.83 9.52 -5.89
C ASN A 29 -12.53 9.35 -7.39
N ALA A 30 -11.42 9.96 -7.83
CA ALA A 30 -10.97 9.92 -9.22
C ALA A 30 -10.61 8.50 -9.74
N ASN A 31 -10.49 7.51 -8.85
CA ASN A 31 -10.18 6.13 -9.22
C ASN A 31 -11.43 5.26 -9.46
N ILE A 32 -12.65 5.82 -9.36
CA ILE A 32 -13.89 5.07 -9.52
C ILE A 32 -14.53 5.37 -10.87
N ASP A 33 -14.73 4.32 -11.65
CA ASP A 33 -15.64 4.33 -12.80
C ASP A 33 -17.04 3.83 -12.42
N ILE A 34 -18.04 4.26 -13.19
CA ILE A 34 -19.40 3.71 -13.05
C ILE A 34 -19.34 2.21 -13.29
N SER A 35 -19.71 1.50 -12.24
CA SER A 35 -19.76 0.04 -12.20
C SER A 35 -20.74 -0.40 -11.13
N TYR A 36 -21.15 -1.67 -11.18
CA TYR A 36 -21.96 -2.27 -10.12
C TYR A 36 -21.22 -2.27 -8.77
N GLY A 37 -19.91 -2.55 -8.76
CA GLY A 37 -19.09 -2.50 -7.54
C GLY A 37 -19.02 -1.10 -6.93
N GLY A 38 -18.92 -0.07 -7.78
CA GLY A 38 -19.03 1.33 -7.37
C GLY A 38 -20.41 1.69 -6.82
N PHE A 39 -21.48 1.16 -7.42
CA PHE A 39 -22.85 1.37 -6.95
C PHE A 39 -23.07 0.77 -5.55
N VAL A 40 -22.63 -0.46 -5.31
CA VAL A 40 -22.70 -1.10 -3.99
C VAL A 40 -21.94 -0.28 -2.95
N LYS A 41 -20.74 0.22 -3.29
CA LYS A 41 -19.98 1.11 -2.41
C LYS A 41 -20.74 2.41 -2.14
N PHE A 42 -21.29 3.05 -3.17
CA PHE A 42 -22.04 4.29 -3.05
C PHE A 42 -23.27 4.14 -2.13
N LEU A 43 -24.05 3.08 -2.30
CA LEU A 43 -25.18 2.77 -1.43
C LEU A 43 -24.73 2.60 0.03
N LEU A 44 -23.65 1.84 0.26
CA LEU A 44 -23.11 1.62 1.59
C LEU A 44 -22.63 2.93 2.23
N ASP A 45 -21.96 3.78 1.46
CA ASP A 45 -21.51 5.09 1.92
C ASP A 45 -22.70 5.97 2.33
N LYS A 46 -23.74 6.06 1.49
CA LYS A 46 -24.95 6.84 1.79
C LYS A 46 -25.71 6.33 3.00
N LEU A 47 -25.69 5.01 3.23
CA LEU A 47 -26.34 4.40 4.39
C LEU A 47 -25.56 4.71 5.68
N LEU A 48 -24.24 4.56 5.66
CA LEU A 48 -23.41 4.60 6.87
C LEU A 48 -22.84 5.98 7.22
N LYS A 49 -22.63 6.88 6.24
CA LYS A 49 -22.14 8.26 6.48
C LYS A 49 -23.24 9.19 7.04
N LYS A 50 -24.32 8.66 7.60
CA LYS A 50 -25.37 9.45 8.26
C LYS A 50 -24.91 9.79 9.68
N GLU A 51 -25.08 11.04 10.11
CA GLU A 51 -24.67 11.48 11.46
C GLU A 51 -25.24 10.58 12.56
N SER A 52 -26.53 10.26 12.47
CA SER A 52 -27.21 9.37 13.41
C SER A 52 -26.61 7.97 13.48
N VAL A 53 -26.04 7.47 12.38
CA VAL A 53 -25.37 6.16 12.35
C VAL A 53 -23.98 6.27 12.96
N LEU A 54 -23.22 7.31 12.59
CA LEU A 54 -21.87 7.50 13.10
C LEU A 54 -21.83 7.71 14.63
N LEU A 55 -22.87 8.31 15.22
CA LEU A 55 -23.01 8.49 16.67
C LEU A 55 -23.10 7.17 17.45
N GLU A 56 -23.48 6.06 16.81
CA GLU A 56 -23.49 4.74 17.45
C GLU A 56 -22.08 4.14 17.58
N TYR A 57 -21.12 4.62 16.79
CA TYR A 57 -19.76 4.07 16.72
C TYR A 57 -18.68 5.01 17.25
N LEU A 58 -18.89 6.32 17.17
CA LEU A 58 -17.89 7.34 17.48
C LEU A 58 -18.40 8.34 18.53
N PRO A 59 -17.50 8.93 19.33
CA PRO A 59 -17.89 9.95 20.31
C PRO A 59 -18.62 11.12 19.64
N GLU A 60 -19.73 11.57 20.24
CA GLU A 60 -20.57 12.66 19.72
C GLU A 60 -19.77 13.89 19.29
N LYS A 61 -18.81 14.32 20.12
CA LYS A 61 -17.93 15.44 19.81
C LYS A 61 -17.15 15.23 18.51
N ALA A 62 -16.61 14.04 18.28
CA ALA A 62 -15.83 13.75 17.08
C ALA A 62 -16.71 13.73 15.83
N VAL A 63 -17.91 13.15 15.93
CA VAL A 63 -18.91 13.14 14.85
C VAL A 63 -19.30 14.56 14.50
N ARG A 64 -19.68 15.36 15.49
CA ARG A 64 -20.06 16.76 15.28
C ARG A 64 -18.94 17.58 14.64
N MET A 65 -17.71 17.48 15.17
CA MET A 65 -16.55 18.17 14.60
C MET A 65 -16.26 17.74 13.15
N HIS A 66 -16.57 16.50 12.77
CA HIS A 66 -16.46 16.03 11.38
C HIS A 66 -17.49 16.71 10.47
N PHE A 67 -18.77 16.70 10.87
CA PHE A 67 -19.85 17.32 10.08
C PHE A 67 -19.78 18.85 10.04
N GLU A 68 -19.27 19.49 11.09
CA GLU A 68 -19.03 20.94 11.14
C GLU A 68 -17.74 21.36 10.40
N GLY A 69 -16.92 20.39 9.98
CA GLY A 69 -15.68 20.61 9.24
C GLY A 69 -14.51 21.12 10.08
N ASP A 70 -14.54 20.96 11.40
CA ASP A 70 -13.41 21.22 12.30
C ASP A 70 -12.28 20.19 12.11
N ILE A 71 -12.68 18.94 11.91
CA ILE A 71 -11.79 17.83 11.57
C ILE A 71 -12.32 17.07 10.36
N HIS A 72 -11.49 16.26 9.75
CA HIS A 72 -11.88 15.27 8.76
C HIS A 72 -11.37 13.90 9.20
N ILE A 73 -12.30 12.97 9.40
CA ILE A 73 -12.02 11.58 9.74
C ILE A 73 -11.96 10.84 8.40
N HIS A 74 -10.77 10.44 7.99
CA HIS A 74 -10.54 9.88 6.67
C HIS A 74 -11.17 8.50 6.53
N LYS A 75 -11.57 8.17 5.29
CA LYS A 75 -12.07 6.84 4.90
C LYS A 75 -13.35 6.39 5.62
N LEU A 76 -14.10 7.32 6.23
CA LEU A 76 -15.47 7.03 6.61
C LEU A 76 -16.30 6.64 5.37
N PRO A 77 -17.24 5.69 5.52
CA PRO A 77 -17.58 4.96 6.74
C PRO A 77 -16.70 3.71 6.96
N HIS A 78 -15.91 3.30 5.96
CA HIS A 78 -15.15 2.04 6.01
C HIS A 78 -14.13 1.98 7.15
N SER A 79 -13.57 3.13 7.55
CA SER A 79 -12.64 3.23 8.68
C SER A 79 -13.27 2.90 10.04
N LEU A 80 -14.59 2.71 10.12
CA LEU A 80 -15.24 2.14 11.30
C LEU A 80 -14.90 0.66 11.51
N TYR A 81 -14.58 -0.05 10.43
CA TYR A 81 -14.40 -1.51 10.44
C TYR A 81 -13.00 -1.93 10.02
N LEU A 82 -12.36 -1.17 9.12
CA LEU A 82 -11.11 -1.53 8.49
C LEU A 82 -10.01 -0.51 8.84
N PRO A 83 -8.78 -0.96 9.14
CA PRO A 83 -7.66 -0.06 9.37
C PRO A 83 -7.22 0.68 8.09
N TYR A 84 -6.32 1.65 8.23
CA TYR A 84 -5.93 2.51 7.10
C TYR A 84 -4.95 1.84 6.14
N CYS A 85 -3.67 1.76 6.46
CA CYS A 85 -2.67 1.21 5.54
C CYS A 85 -1.56 0.47 6.28
N THR A 86 -0.80 -0.36 5.56
CA THR A 86 0.30 -1.12 6.15
C THR A 86 1.38 -1.49 5.12
N GLY A 87 2.63 -1.49 5.56
CA GLY A 87 3.75 -2.03 4.81
C GLY A 87 4.12 -3.41 5.36
N TRP A 88 4.05 -4.43 4.51
CA TRP A 88 4.17 -5.83 4.90
C TRP A 88 5.60 -6.36 4.75
N SER A 89 5.95 -7.33 5.59
CA SER A 89 7.20 -8.09 5.45
C SER A 89 7.13 -9.02 4.25
N TYR A 90 7.85 -8.71 3.17
CA TYR A 90 7.92 -9.59 2.01
C TYR A 90 8.63 -10.90 2.36
N LYS A 91 9.68 -10.85 3.18
CA LYS A 91 10.39 -12.01 3.71
C LYS A 91 9.45 -13.04 4.32
N LYS A 92 8.50 -12.60 5.15
CA LYS A 92 7.54 -13.48 5.82
C LYS A 92 6.60 -14.16 4.83
N LEU A 93 6.13 -13.44 3.82
CA LEU A 93 5.34 -14.00 2.73
C LEU A 93 6.15 -15.07 1.96
N LEU A 94 7.42 -14.79 1.67
CA LEU A 94 8.31 -15.74 0.99
C LEU A 94 8.68 -16.96 1.83
N LEU A 95 8.74 -16.83 3.16
CA LEU A 95 8.99 -17.94 4.09
C LEU A 95 7.76 -18.83 4.31
N SER A 96 6.57 -18.23 4.32
CA SER A 96 5.32 -18.91 4.72
C SER A 96 4.49 -19.38 3.53
N GLY A 97 4.66 -18.74 2.37
CA GLY A 97 3.69 -18.77 1.29
C GLY A 97 2.44 -17.95 1.63
N LEU A 98 1.45 -17.97 0.74
CA LEU A 98 0.20 -17.25 0.93
C LEU A 98 -0.87 -18.15 1.59
N VAL A 99 -1.17 -17.88 2.85
CA VAL A 99 -2.20 -18.59 3.63
C VAL A 99 -3.45 -17.72 3.72
N THR A 100 -4.57 -18.19 3.17
CA THR A 100 -5.89 -17.54 3.27
C THR A 100 -6.90 -18.55 3.86
N PRO A 101 -8.09 -18.09 4.31
CA PRO A 101 -9.12 -19.01 4.81
C PRO A 101 -9.58 -20.07 3.79
N THR A 102 -9.52 -19.77 2.50
CA THR A 102 -10.04 -20.62 1.42
C THR A 102 -8.95 -21.37 0.66
N MET A 103 -7.71 -20.86 0.65
CA MET A 103 -6.61 -21.43 -0.12
C MET A 103 -5.27 -21.21 0.58
N VAL A 104 -4.40 -22.22 0.51
CA VAL A 104 -3.05 -22.17 1.05
C VAL A 104 -2.03 -22.50 -0.03
N SER A 105 -1.13 -21.56 -0.32
CA SER A 105 0.01 -21.72 -1.20
C SER A 105 1.28 -22.01 -0.39
N ARG A 106 2.10 -22.94 -0.85
CA ARG A 106 3.45 -23.15 -0.30
C ARG A 106 4.36 -21.97 -0.65
N PRO A 107 5.47 -21.77 0.08
CA PRO A 107 6.51 -20.82 -0.29
C PRO A 107 6.91 -20.92 -1.78
N PRO A 108 7.03 -19.79 -2.49
CA PRO A 108 7.32 -19.79 -3.92
C PRO A 108 8.75 -20.27 -4.16
N LYS A 109 8.95 -21.11 -5.18
CA LYS A 109 10.28 -21.63 -5.57
C LYS A 109 10.88 -20.92 -6.80
N HIS A 110 10.05 -20.18 -7.53
CA HIS A 110 10.39 -19.52 -8.77
C HIS A 110 9.91 -18.06 -8.73
N ALA A 111 10.60 -17.19 -9.47
CA ALA A 111 10.37 -15.75 -9.51
C ALA A 111 8.94 -15.41 -9.90
N ASP A 112 8.41 -16.09 -10.92
CA ASP A 112 7.05 -15.90 -11.44
C ASP A 112 5.98 -16.18 -10.37
N THR A 113 6.21 -17.22 -9.58
CA THR A 113 5.34 -17.64 -8.49
C THR A 113 5.46 -16.68 -7.31
N ALA A 114 6.66 -16.16 -7.02
CA ALA A 114 6.88 -15.18 -5.96
C ALA A 114 6.15 -13.86 -6.27
N VAL A 115 6.22 -13.40 -7.52
CA VAL A 115 5.46 -12.23 -7.98
C VAL A 115 3.96 -12.49 -7.98
N SER A 116 3.51 -13.66 -8.48
CA SER A 116 2.08 -14.00 -8.49
C SER A 116 1.50 -14.07 -7.08
N GLN A 117 2.23 -14.63 -6.11
CA GLN A 117 1.78 -14.68 -4.72
C GLN A 117 1.73 -13.28 -4.08
N LEU A 118 2.68 -12.39 -4.40
CA LEU A 118 2.65 -11.01 -3.94
C LEU A 118 1.44 -10.23 -4.50
N VAL A 119 1.13 -10.40 -5.79
CA VAL A 119 -0.06 -9.81 -6.41
C VAL A 119 -1.33 -10.32 -5.73
N SER A 120 -1.48 -11.65 -5.57
CA SER A 120 -2.62 -12.23 -4.87
C SER A 120 -2.74 -11.76 -3.43
N PHE A 121 -1.61 -11.61 -2.74
CA PHE A 121 -1.56 -11.06 -1.39
C PHE A 121 -2.06 -9.61 -1.36
N PHE A 122 -1.56 -8.74 -2.23
CA PHE A 122 -2.01 -7.36 -2.31
C PHE A 122 -3.50 -7.23 -2.61
N CYS A 123 -4.02 -7.99 -3.58
CA CYS A 123 -5.45 -7.97 -3.91
C CYS A 123 -6.31 -8.45 -2.74
N THR A 124 -5.84 -9.46 -1.98
CA THR A 124 -6.55 -9.97 -0.81
C THR A 124 -6.51 -8.95 0.35
N ALA A 125 -5.32 -8.44 0.67
CA ALA A 125 -5.12 -7.48 1.75
C ALA A 125 -5.87 -6.16 1.50
N ALA A 126 -5.95 -5.71 0.25
CA ALA A 126 -6.66 -4.48 -0.11
C ALA A 126 -8.19 -4.52 0.14
N GLN A 127 -8.77 -5.69 0.38
CA GLN A 127 -10.18 -5.82 0.81
C GLN A 127 -10.36 -5.55 2.31
N GLU A 128 -9.32 -5.80 3.10
CA GLU A 128 -9.34 -5.70 4.57
C GLU A 128 -8.67 -4.43 5.08
N TRP A 129 -8.36 -3.49 4.19
CA TRP A 129 -7.70 -2.22 4.49
C TRP A 129 -8.26 -1.09 3.63
N THR A 130 -8.34 0.12 4.19
CA THR A 130 -8.93 1.27 3.47
C THR A 130 -7.93 2.03 2.58
N GLY A 131 -6.63 1.79 2.75
CA GLY A 131 -5.51 2.47 2.11
C GLY A 131 -4.47 1.50 1.53
N ALA A 132 -3.24 2.01 1.34
CA ALA A 132 -2.23 1.31 0.56
C ALA A 132 -1.65 0.07 1.23
N GLN A 133 -1.27 -0.89 0.40
CA GLN A 133 -0.54 -2.10 0.78
C GLN A 133 0.86 -2.03 0.17
N ALA A 134 1.90 -2.09 1.00
CA ALA A 134 3.27 -1.93 0.53
C ALA A 134 4.15 -3.14 0.86
N VAL A 135 5.24 -3.31 0.10
CA VAL A 135 6.40 -4.11 0.53
C VAL A 135 7.69 -3.36 0.21
N SER A 136 8.74 -3.65 0.97
CA SER A 136 10.09 -3.10 0.76
C SER A 136 11.04 -4.13 0.16
N ALA A 137 12.16 -3.64 -0.39
CA ALA A 137 13.23 -4.46 -0.98
C ALA A 137 12.73 -5.40 -2.08
N PHE A 138 11.72 -4.98 -2.86
CA PHE A 138 11.10 -5.82 -3.89
C PHE A 138 12.12 -6.34 -4.91
N ASP A 139 13.01 -5.45 -5.35
CA ASP A 139 14.10 -5.71 -6.28
C ASP A 139 15.12 -6.73 -5.73
N LEU A 140 15.54 -6.58 -4.47
CA LEU A 140 16.52 -7.46 -3.84
C LEU A 140 15.94 -8.85 -3.55
N TYR A 141 14.72 -8.93 -3.00
CA TYR A 141 14.05 -10.22 -2.79
C TYR A 141 13.82 -10.95 -4.11
N LEU A 142 13.39 -10.25 -5.17
CA LEU A 142 13.22 -10.85 -6.49
C LEU A 142 14.56 -11.19 -7.16
N GLY A 143 15.61 -10.41 -6.90
CA GLY A 143 16.98 -10.68 -7.36
C GLY A 143 17.49 -12.06 -6.95
N ALA A 144 17.18 -12.50 -5.73
CA ALA A 144 17.50 -13.85 -5.27
C ALA A 144 16.81 -14.96 -6.10
N PHE A 145 15.55 -14.75 -6.50
CA PHE A 145 14.85 -15.68 -7.40
C PHE A 145 15.39 -15.63 -8.82
N VAL A 146 15.73 -14.44 -9.33
CA VAL A 146 16.34 -14.28 -10.67
C VAL A 146 17.70 -15.00 -10.71
N LYS A 147 18.50 -14.93 -9.64
CA LYS A 147 19.75 -15.70 -9.54
C LYS A 147 19.51 -17.20 -9.60
N HIS A 148 18.51 -17.66 -8.85
CA HIS A 148 18.17 -19.08 -8.74
C HIS A 148 17.65 -19.65 -10.06
N ASP A 149 16.70 -18.97 -10.69
CA ASP A 149 16.01 -19.45 -11.90
C ASP A 149 16.81 -19.17 -13.18
N ARG A 150 17.70 -18.18 -13.16
CA ARG A 150 18.47 -17.68 -14.32
C ARG A 150 17.59 -17.39 -15.55
N PRO A 151 16.47 -16.65 -15.41
CA PRO A 151 15.62 -16.31 -16.53
C PRO A 151 16.35 -15.36 -17.48
N SER A 152 15.98 -15.38 -18.76
CA SER A 152 16.41 -14.32 -19.68
C SER A 152 15.84 -12.96 -19.26
N PRO A 153 16.49 -11.81 -19.59
CA PRO A 153 15.93 -10.48 -19.35
C PRO A 153 14.50 -10.30 -19.88
N LYS A 154 14.22 -10.88 -21.06
CA LYS A 154 12.87 -10.91 -21.65
C LYS A 154 11.84 -11.59 -20.74
N ALA A 155 12.22 -12.67 -20.06
CA ALA A 155 11.33 -13.38 -19.14
C ALA A 155 11.12 -12.58 -17.84
N VAL A 156 12.14 -11.88 -17.33
CA VAL A 156 12.00 -10.94 -16.20
C VAL A 156 11.02 -9.83 -16.56
N LYS A 157 11.22 -9.19 -17.72
CA LYS A 157 10.31 -8.17 -18.24
C LYS A 157 8.88 -8.68 -18.38
N GLN A 158 8.68 -9.86 -18.95
CA GLN A 158 7.35 -10.44 -19.14
C GLN A 158 6.62 -10.68 -17.81
N MET A 159 7.34 -11.16 -16.80
CA MET A 159 6.80 -11.38 -15.46
C MET A 159 6.39 -10.06 -14.78
N LEU A 160 7.24 -9.03 -14.85
CA LEU A 160 6.94 -7.71 -14.31
C LEU A 160 5.81 -7.01 -15.08
N GLN A 161 5.75 -7.18 -16.40
CA GLN A 161 4.65 -6.67 -17.22
C GLN A 161 3.33 -7.26 -16.75
N ARG A 162 3.26 -8.59 -16.57
CA ARG A 162 2.06 -9.24 -16.04
C ARG A 162 1.66 -8.65 -14.68
N MET A 163 2.62 -8.47 -13.76
CA MET A 163 2.36 -7.85 -12.46
C MET A 163 1.75 -6.45 -12.58
N LEU A 164 2.30 -5.60 -13.46
CA LEU A 164 1.78 -4.25 -13.68
C LEU A 164 0.33 -4.28 -14.15
N PHE A 165 0.00 -5.09 -15.16
CA PHE A 165 -1.38 -5.20 -15.64
C PHE A 165 -2.31 -5.77 -14.56
N ASP A 166 -1.92 -6.86 -13.89
CA ASP A 166 -2.74 -7.50 -12.85
C ASP A 166 -3.06 -6.54 -11.68
N LEU A 167 -2.14 -5.62 -11.35
CA LEU A 167 -2.33 -4.63 -10.28
C LEU A 167 -3.04 -3.34 -10.71
N ASN A 168 -3.19 -3.08 -12.02
CA ASN A 168 -3.92 -1.92 -12.53
C ASN A 168 -5.35 -2.25 -12.96
N TYR A 169 -5.73 -3.52 -13.06
CA TYR A 169 -7.13 -3.90 -13.20
C TYR A 169 -7.91 -3.79 -11.88
N PRO A 170 -9.22 -3.48 -11.93
CA PRO A 170 -10.03 -3.29 -10.75
C PRO A 170 -10.25 -4.62 -10.02
N THR A 171 -9.80 -4.70 -8.78
CA THR A 171 -9.89 -5.90 -7.93
C THR A 171 -10.51 -5.63 -6.55
N ARG A 172 -10.72 -4.36 -6.19
CA ARG A 172 -11.18 -3.91 -4.87
C ARG A 172 -12.64 -3.44 -4.88
N ILE A 173 -13.28 -3.41 -3.70
CA ILE A 173 -14.59 -2.76 -3.50
C ILE A 173 -14.64 -1.35 -4.12
N GLY A 174 -15.76 -1.04 -4.78
CA GLY A 174 -15.88 0.19 -5.55
C GLY A 174 -15.29 0.11 -6.96
N PHE A 175 -14.93 -1.09 -7.43
CA PHE A 175 -14.35 -1.34 -8.77
C PHE A 175 -13.08 -0.52 -9.01
N GLN A 176 -12.21 -0.51 -7.99
CA GLN A 176 -10.93 0.18 -8.02
C GLN A 176 -9.81 -0.85 -8.09
N SER A 177 -8.68 -0.45 -8.67
CA SER A 177 -7.44 -1.22 -8.58
C SER A 177 -6.91 -1.18 -7.14
N ALA A 178 -6.16 -2.21 -6.74
CA ALA A 178 -5.58 -2.27 -5.41
C ALA A 178 -4.51 -1.17 -5.27
N PHE A 179 -4.64 -0.32 -4.24
CA PHE A 179 -3.63 0.68 -3.95
C PHE A 179 -2.38 -0.03 -3.42
N THR A 180 -1.36 -0.15 -4.27
CA THR A 180 -0.13 -0.89 -3.95
C THR A 180 1.12 -0.04 -4.13
N ASN A 181 2.15 -0.34 -3.33
CA ASN A 181 3.45 0.32 -3.40
C ASN A 181 4.57 -0.72 -3.27
N ILE A 182 5.65 -0.54 -4.01
CA ILE A 182 6.87 -1.35 -3.88
C ILE A 182 8.06 -0.41 -3.68
N THR A 183 8.92 -0.73 -2.72
CA THR A 183 10.19 0.00 -2.56
C THR A 183 11.29 -0.72 -3.32
N VAL A 184 11.98 0.01 -4.19
CA VAL A 184 13.19 -0.42 -4.91
C VAL A 184 14.39 0.18 -4.17
N LEU A 185 15.26 -0.69 -3.63
CA LEU A 185 16.35 -0.27 -2.74
C LEU A 185 17.72 -0.27 -3.39
N LEU A 186 18.02 -1.22 -4.27
CA LEU A 186 19.37 -1.43 -4.82
C LEU A 186 20.40 -1.50 -3.68
N ASP A 187 21.54 -0.81 -3.81
CA ASP A 187 22.57 -0.72 -2.76
C ASP A 187 22.45 0.54 -1.87
N THR A 188 21.29 1.20 -1.87
CA THR A 188 21.12 2.49 -1.19
C THR A 188 20.96 2.38 0.32
N ASN A 189 20.57 1.20 0.85
CA ASN A 189 20.34 0.94 2.26
C ASN A 189 21.13 -0.30 2.74
N LYS A 190 22.11 -0.07 3.62
CA LYS A 190 23.01 -1.12 4.11
C LYS A 190 22.33 -2.17 5.00
N GLN A 191 21.36 -1.77 5.81
CA GLN A 191 20.66 -2.70 6.71
C GLN A 191 19.89 -3.75 5.91
N PHE A 192 19.19 -3.32 4.86
CA PHE A 192 18.50 -4.25 3.97
C PHE A 192 19.45 -5.18 3.23
N LEU A 193 20.64 -4.74 2.82
CA LEU A 193 21.62 -5.61 2.18
C LEU A 193 22.05 -6.78 3.08
N GLU A 194 22.06 -6.60 4.40
CA GLU A 194 22.40 -7.62 5.39
C GLU A 194 21.21 -8.53 5.79
N GLU A 195 20.01 -8.26 5.29
CA GLU A 195 18.84 -9.12 5.53
C GLU A 195 18.95 -10.44 4.75
N ASP A 196 18.23 -11.46 5.23
CA ASP A 196 18.24 -12.77 4.60
C ASP A 196 17.40 -12.79 3.32
N ALA A 197 18.03 -13.21 2.23
CA ALA A 197 17.34 -13.57 1.00
C ALA A 197 16.60 -14.91 1.15
N VAL A 198 15.40 -15.02 0.59
CA VAL A 198 14.53 -16.20 0.74
C VAL A 198 14.07 -16.72 -0.61
N VAL A 199 14.31 -18.01 -0.86
CA VAL A 199 13.80 -18.75 -2.04
C VAL A 199 13.26 -20.10 -1.58
N GLY A 200 12.06 -20.48 -2.02
CA GLY A 200 11.46 -21.78 -1.69
C GLY A 200 11.20 -21.97 -0.19
N GLY A 201 11.00 -20.88 0.55
CA GLY A 201 10.82 -20.88 2.00
C GLY A 201 12.11 -21.12 2.80
N LYS A 202 13.29 -20.96 2.19
CA LYS A 202 14.59 -21.16 2.82
C LYS A 202 15.46 -19.92 2.65
N ILE A 203 16.28 -19.65 3.66
CA ILE A 203 17.32 -18.63 3.57
C ILE A 203 18.41 -19.14 2.60
N VAL A 204 18.77 -18.33 1.62
CA VAL A 204 19.72 -18.69 0.54
C VAL A 204 20.95 -17.79 0.47
N GLY A 205 21.01 -16.73 1.29
CA GLY A 205 22.11 -15.78 1.34
C GLY A 205 21.66 -14.46 1.95
N LYS A 206 22.43 -13.40 1.73
CA LYS A 206 22.05 -12.03 2.08
C LYS A 206 21.49 -11.29 0.87
N LEU A 207 20.61 -10.33 1.08
CA LEU A 207 20.02 -9.56 -0.03
C LEU A 207 21.08 -8.86 -0.89
N GLY A 208 22.17 -8.38 -0.27
CA GLY A 208 23.28 -7.75 -0.97
C GLY A 208 24.07 -8.65 -1.92
N ASP A 209 23.94 -9.98 -1.80
CA ASP A 209 24.60 -10.95 -2.69
C ASP A 209 23.99 -10.95 -4.11
N TYR A 210 22.84 -10.30 -4.30
CA TYR A 210 22.00 -10.38 -5.51
C TYR A 210 21.80 -9.01 -6.19
N LEU A 211 22.75 -8.08 -6.01
CA LEU A 211 22.62 -6.71 -6.52
C LEU A 211 22.52 -6.65 -8.06
N ASP A 212 23.31 -7.45 -8.78
CA ASP A 212 23.27 -7.46 -10.25
C ASP A 212 21.89 -7.89 -10.77
N GLU A 213 21.29 -8.90 -10.12
CA GLU A 213 19.95 -9.37 -10.44
C GLU A 213 18.86 -8.36 -10.04
N ALA A 214 19.05 -7.65 -8.91
CA ALA A 214 18.15 -6.57 -8.49
C ALA A 214 18.18 -5.37 -9.45
N VAL A 215 19.37 -5.01 -9.95
CA VAL A 215 19.53 -3.98 -11.00
C VAL A 215 18.80 -4.40 -12.27
N LEU A 216 18.90 -5.68 -12.69
CA LEU A 216 18.14 -6.20 -13.83
C LEU A 216 16.62 -6.08 -13.61
N VAL A 217 16.12 -6.48 -12.44
CA VAL A 217 14.69 -6.35 -12.08
C VAL A 217 14.24 -4.89 -12.17
N ALA A 218 14.99 -3.97 -11.59
CA ALA A 218 14.68 -2.55 -11.61
C ALA A 218 14.71 -1.97 -13.03
N LYS A 219 15.70 -2.32 -13.85
CA LYS A 219 15.78 -1.89 -15.26
C LYS A 219 14.57 -2.29 -16.07
N GLU A 220 14.16 -3.55 -15.98
CA GLU A 220 13.00 -4.04 -16.71
C GLU A 220 11.69 -3.41 -16.18
N LEU A 221 11.59 -3.19 -14.87
CA LEU A 221 10.47 -2.45 -14.28
C LEU A 221 10.37 -1.02 -14.82
N PHE A 222 11.45 -0.24 -14.75
CA PHE A 222 11.45 1.15 -15.21
C PHE A 222 11.27 1.27 -16.73
N SER A 223 11.78 0.32 -17.51
CA SER A 223 11.52 0.24 -18.95
C SER A 223 10.02 0.08 -19.25
N LEU A 224 9.33 -0.80 -18.52
CA LEU A 224 7.88 -0.99 -18.65
C LEU A 224 7.08 0.24 -18.21
N LEU A 225 7.54 0.94 -17.15
CA LEU A 225 6.91 2.18 -16.71
C LEU A 225 7.02 3.28 -17.77
N ILE A 226 8.15 3.37 -18.49
CA ILE A 226 8.32 4.29 -19.63
C ILE A 226 7.38 3.92 -20.78
N GLU A 227 7.31 2.62 -21.13
CA GLU A 227 6.44 2.11 -22.19
C GLU A 227 4.97 2.45 -21.92
N GLY A 228 4.49 2.15 -20.71
CA GLY A 228 3.09 2.30 -20.34
C GLY A 228 2.21 1.15 -20.85
N ASP A 229 0.90 1.36 -20.82
CA ASP A 229 -0.08 0.39 -21.33
C ASP A 229 -0.12 0.34 -22.88
N ALA A 230 -1.10 -0.37 -23.44
CA ALA A 230 -1.25 -0.49 -24.90
C ALA A 230 -1.48 0.86 -25.63
N LEU A 231 -1.94 1.89 -24.92
CA LEU A 231 -2.11 3.26 -25.41
C LEU A 231 -0.94 4.16 -25.00
N GLY A 232 0.06 3.62 -24.31
CA GLY A 232 1.16 4.35 -23.73
C GLY A 232 0.74 5.21 -22.54
N GLN A 233 -0.33 4.89 -21.82
CA GLN A 233 -0.71 5.54 -20.57
C GLN A 233 0.16 5.04 -19.40
N PRO A 234 0.45 5.88 -18.39
CA PRO A 234 1.21 5.44 -17.22
C PRO A 234 0.44 4.41 -16.39
N PHE A 235 1.16 3.47 -15.79
CA PHE A 235 0.61 2.60 -14.74
C PHE A 235 0.49 3.38 -13.42
N SER A 236 -0.66 3.28 -12.77
CA SER A 236 -0.89 3.87 -11.44
C SER A 236 -0.28 3.01 -10.32
N PHE A 237 -0.26 1.69 -10.50
CA PHE A 237 0.15 0.73 -9.47
C PHE A 237 1.10 -0.37 -9.99
N PRO A 238 1.89 -1.02 -9.11
CA PRO A 238 2.23 -0.50 -7.80
C PRO A 238 3.06 0.77 -7.96
N ILE A 239 2.93 1.71 -7.03
CA ILE A 239 3.78 2.91 -7.04
C ILE A 239 5.21 2.47 -6.68
N PRO A 240 6.20 2.68 -7.54
CA PRO A 240 7.59 2.46 -7.18
C PRO A 240 8.08 3.61 -6.30
N THR A 241 8.67 3.28 -5.16
CA THR A 241 9.38 4.23 -4.31
C THR A 241 10.87 3.93 -4.34
N LEU A 242 11.68 4.94 -4.64
CA LEU A 242 13.14 4.89 -4.62
C LEU A 242 13.66 5.62 -3.39
N MET A 243 14.64 5.01 -2.73
CA MET A 243 15.34 5.64 -1.63
C MET A 243 16.54 6.43 -2.16
N VAL A 244 16.49 7.76 -2.00
CA VAL A 244 17.57 8.65 -2.41
C VAL A 244 18.46 8.91 -1.20
N THR A 245 19.57 8.18 -1.11
CA THR A 245 20.56 8.30 -0.03
C THR A 245 21.89 8.85 -0.55
N LYS A 246 22.89 8.96 0.33
CA LYS A 246 24.28 9.28 -0.06
C LYS A 246 24.88 8.21 -0.99
N ASN A 247 24.35 6.99 -0.96
CA ASN A 247 24.77 5.87 -1.80
C ASN A 247 23.90 5.74 -3.05
N PHE A 248 23.10 6.74 -3.43
CA PHE A 248 22.38 6.72 -4.70
C PHE A 248 23.38 6.88 -5.86
N ASP A 249 23.23 6.13 -6.95
CA ASP A 249 24.16 6.14 -8.09
C ASP A 249 23.97 7.35 -9.01
N TRP A 250 24.29 8.54 -8.49
CA TRP A 250 24.16 9.82 -9.22
C TRP A 250 25.02 9.90 -10.48
N GLU A 251 26.16 9.23 -10.50
CA GLU A 251 27.07 9.19 -11.66
C GLU A 251 26.67 8.14 -12.69
N GLY A 252 25.74 7.23 -12.36
CA GLY A 252 25.29 6.16 -13.25
C GLY A 252 26.34 5.08 -13.53
N SER A 253 27.40 5.00 -12.73
CA SER A 253 28.55 4.10 -12.97
C SER A 253 28.36 2.70 -12.38
N ARG A 254 27.38 2.51 -11.47
CA ARG A 254 27.18 1.27 -10.71
C ARG A 254 25.95 0.49 -11.15
N TRP A 255 24.88 1.15 -11.55
CA TRP A 255 23.63 0.49 -11.94
C TRP A 255 23.43 0.34 -13.45
N ASP A 256 24.53 0.42 -14.22
CA ASP A 256 24.57 0.12 -15.66
C ASP A 256 23.48 0.90 -16.46
N GLY A 257 23.40 2.22 -16.28
CA GLY A 257 22.43 3.08 -16.96
C GLY A 257 21.00 3.03 -16.40
N LEU A 258 20.73 2.30 -15.31
CA LEU A 258 19.44 2.32 -14.63
C LEU A 258 19.08 3.72 -14.11
N THR A 259 20.06 4.51 -13.65
CA THR A 259 19.83 5.88 -13.19
C THR A 259 19.16 6.73 -14.29
N ASP A 260 19.62 6.63 -15.53
CA ASP A 260 19.03 7.36 -16.65
C ASP A 260 17.60 6.90 -16.94
N LEU A 261 17.34 5.59 -16.89
CA LEU A 261 15.98 5.04 -17.04
C LEU A 261 15.03 5.52 -15.93
N ILE A 262 15.51 5.61 -14.70
CA ILE A 262 14.76 6.15 -13.57
C ILE A 262 14.34 7.61 -13.85
N PHE A 263 15.28 8.45 -14.26
CA PHE A 263 14.98 9.87 -14.54
C PHE A 263 14.16 10.06 -15.82
N GLU A 264 14.30 9.19 -16.81
CA GLU A 264 13.43 9.15 -17.99
C GLU A 264 11.98 8.81 -17.59
N ALA A 265 11.77 7.78 -16.76
CA ALA A 265 10.44 7.44 -16.26
C ALA A 265 9.81 8.57 -15.44
N LEU A 266 10.59 9.20 -14.56
CA LEU A 266 10.16 10.36 -13.76
C LEU A 266 9.71 11.51 -14.67
N SER A 267 10.52 11.86 -15.67
CA SER A 267 10.25 13.01 -16.55
C SER A 267 9.10 12.77 -17.54
N LYS A 268 8.98 11.55 -18.09
CA LYS A 268 7.94 11.22 -19.07
C LYS A 268 6.60 10.85 -18.45
N ARG A 269 6.62 10.19 -17.29
CA ARG A 269 5.44 9.51 -16.72
C ARG A 269 5.07 9.97 -15.32
N GLY A 270 5.93 10.73 -14.63
CA GLY A 270 5.76 11.05 -13.21
C GLY A 270 6.06 9.87 -12.28
N SER A 271 6.51 8.74 -12.83
CA SER A 271 6.85 7.53 -12.06
C SER A 271 8.30 7.56 -11.64
N ALA A 272 8.55 7.97 -10.41
CA ALA A 272 8.53 7.16 -9.20
C ALA A 272 8.43 8.12 -7.99
N TYR A 273 8.10 7.64 -6.81
CA TYR A 273 8.26 8.46 -5.60
C TYR A 273 9.72 8.44 -5.15
N LEU A 274 10.24 9.61 -4.80
CA LEU A 274 11.60 9.76 -4.27
C LEU A 274 11.51 10.00 -2.76
N LEU A 275 11.95 9.02 -1.98
CA LEU A 275 12.08 9.14 -0.54
C LEU A 275 13.46 9.68 -0.21
N ASN A 276 13.53 10.90 0.34
CA ASN A 276 14.80 11.53 0.70
C ASN A 276 15.37 10.91 1.99
N GLY A 277 16.32 9.98 1.83
CA GLY A 277 17.07 9.39 2.93
C GLY A 277 18.22 10.26 3.45
N ASN A 278 18.50 11.43 2.86
CA ASN A 278 19.56 12.31 3.37
C ASN A 278 19.11 13.20 4.54
N ALA A 279 17.80 13.45 4.68
CA ALA A 279 17.24 14.39 5.66
C ALA A 279 16.80 13.76 6.99
N ALA A 280 16.67 12.43 7.05
CA ALA A 280 16.38 11.69 8.26
C ALA A 280 17.27 10.43 8.26
N GLU A 281 17.66 9.92 9.43
CA GLU A 281 18.52 8.74 9.52
C GLU A 281 17.88 7.58 8.75
N VAL A 282 18.50 7.24 7.61
CA VAL A 282 18.04 6.27 6.59
C VAL A 282 17.53 4.97 7.21
N GLU A 283 18.15 4.56 8.31
CA GLU A 283 17.90 3.32 9.05
C GLU A 283 16.50 3.28 9.69
N SER A 284 15.89 4.45 9.96
CA SER A 284 14.57 4.58 10.57
C SER A 284 13.43 4.86 9.59
N LEU A 285 13.75 5.18 8.33
CA LEU A 285 12.76 5.62 7.35
C LEU A 285 12.18 4.46 6.56
N PHE A 286 11.00 4.02 6.99
CA PHE A 286 10.17 3.12 6.21
C PHE A 286 8.98 3.89 5.62
N SER A 287 8.95 4.04 4.29
CA SER A 287 7.75 4.51 3.60
C SER A 287 6.80 3.34 3.44
N MET A 288 5.90 3.17 4.40
CA MET A 288 4.98 2.02 4.44
C MET A 288 3.70 2.25 3.60
N CYS A 289 3.52 3.46 3.07
CA CYS A 289 2.40 3.93 2.25
C CYS A 289 2.78 5.30 1.63
N CYS A 290 1.90 5.88 0.81
CA CYS A 290 2.07 7.07 -0.04
C CYS A 290 2.79 8.29 0.56
N ARG A 291 2.84 8.44 1.89
CA ARG A 291 3.52 9.55 2.60
C ARG A 291 3.70 9.35 4.10
N LEU A 292 3.33 8.19 4.66
CA LEU A 292 3.43 7.94 6.09
C LEU A 292 4.82 7.39 6.39
N THR A 293 5.60 8.23 7.07
CA THR A 293 6.91 7.89 7.60
C THR A 293 6.76 7.70 9.11
N LEU A 294 7.17 6.54 9.62
CA LEU A 294 7.18 6.27 11.04
C LEU A 294 8.50 6.78 11.64
N ASP A 295 8.39 7.44 12.78
CA ASP A 295 9.53 7.79 13.61
C ASP A 295 9.82 6.58 14.52
N MET A 296 10.74 5.72 14.08
CA MET A 296 11.02 4.45 14.74
C MET A 296 11.58 4.64 16.14
N GLU A 297 12.30 5.74 16.39
CA GLU A 297 12.82 6.07 17.72
C GLU A 297 11.66 6.20 18.72
N LYS A 298 10.55 6.86 18.32
CA LYS A 298 9.35 6.97 19.18
C LYS A 298 8.58 5.67 19.33
N VAL A 299 8.50 4.86 18.29
CA VAL A 299 7.84 3.53 18.36
C VAL A 299 8.60 2.60 19.29
N MET A 300 9.93 2.64 19.25
CA MET A 300 10.80 1.84 20.12
C MET A 300 10.94 2.39 21.54
N ASN A 301 10.82 3.71 21.74
CA ASN A 301 10.89 4.37 23.04
C ASN A 301 9.55 4.39 23.80
N PHE A 302 8.42 4.16 23.14
CA PHE A 302 7.21 3.75 23.83
C PHE A 302 7.51 2.40 24.49
N GLU A 303 7.20 2.23 25.78
CA GLU A 303 7.43 0.99 26.56
C GLU A 303 6.65 -0.20 25.96
N LEU A 304 7.05 -0.65 24.78
CA LEU A 304 6.44 -1.74 24.04
C LEU A 304 6.96 -3.08 24.54
N ASN A 305 8.08 -3.12 25.27
CA ASN A 305 8.68 -4.39 25.71
C ASN A 305 7.77 -5.19 26.65
N SER A 306 6.99 -4.53 27.54
CA SER A 306 6.02 -5.20 28.41
C SER A 306 4.72 -5.56 27.68
N ILE A 307 4.22 -4.67 26.82
CA ILE A 307 3.00 -4.89 26.04
C ILE A 307 3.21 -5.97 24.97
N LEU A 308 4.40 -6.06 24.37
CA LEU A 308 4.72 -7.08 23.35
C LEU A 308 4.70 -8.49 23.93
N GLU A 309 5.24 -8.70 25.14
CA GLU A 309 5.17 -10.00 25.81
C GLU A 309 3.72 -10.36 26.18
N ASP A 310 2.96 -9.41 26.73
CA ASP A 310 1.57 -9.61 27.11
C ASP A 310 0.64 -9.85 25.89
N VAL A 311 0.86 -9.10 24.80
CA VAL A 311 0.13 -9.26 23.53
C VAL A 311 0.55 -10.56 22.83
N GLU A 312 1.82 -10.96 22.86
CA GLU A 312 2.25 -12.26 22.34
C GLU A 312 1.62 -13.41 23.14
N GLU A 313 1.49 -13.28 24.46
CA GLU A 313 0.88 -14.30 25.32
C GLU A 313 -0.64 -14.39 25.13
N GLU A 314 -1.34 -13.26 25.04
CA GLU A 314 -2.78 -13.17 24.68
C GLU A 314 -3.04 -13.74 23.28
N LEU A 315 -2.23 -13.39 22.28
CA LEU A 315 -2.38 -13.88 20.91
C LEU A 315 -2.03 -15.36 20.78
N ARG A 316 -1.09 -15.90 21.58
CA ARG A 316 -0.84 -17.35 21.69
C ARG A 316 -2.01 -18.11 22.33
N LYS A 317 -2.70 -17.49 23.30
CA LYS A 317 -3.92 -18.04 23.92
C LYS A 317 -5.10 -17.98 22.96
N SER A 318 -5.17 -16.95 22.10
CA SER A 318 -6.10 -16.91 20.97
C SER A 318 -5.66 -17.93 19.91
N ARG A 319 -6.41 -19.00 19.68
CA ARG A 319 -6.04 -20.06 18.71
C ARG A 319 -6.09 -19.62 17.23
N GLY A 320 -6.07 -18.32 16.93
CA GLY A 320 -6.26 -17.76 15.59
C GLY A 320 -5.15 -16.83 15.07
N ALA A 321 -4.34 -16.20 15.93
CA ALA A 321 -3.39 -15.18 15.47
C ALA A 321 -1.94 -15.70 15.49
N ARG A 322 -1.46 -16.18 14.33
CA ARG A 322 -0.06 -16.57 14.13
C ARG A 322 0.73 -15.41 13.51
N GLY A 323 1.20 -14.50 14.34
CA GLY A 323 2.16 -13.48 13.93
C GLY A 323 3.24 -13.30 14.97
N LEU A 324 4.45 -13.82 14.71
CA LEU A 324 5.66 -13.33 15.38
C LEU A 324 5.99 -11.97 14.75
N TRP A 325 6.12 -10.94 15.57
CA TRP A 325 6.35 -9.55 15.15
C TRP A 325 7.84 -9.24 15.23
N ALA A 326 8.43 -8.81 14.10
CA ALA A 326 9.73 -8.18 14.10
C ALA A 326 9.51 -6.73 13.69
N VAL A 327 9.44 -5.82 14.68
CA VAL A 327 9.57 -4.38 14.43
C VAL A 327 10.95 -4.20 13.76
N PRO A 328 11.05 -3.67 12.51
CA PRO A 328 10.18 -2.66 11.85
C PRO A 328 9.21 -3.18 10.78
N ASP A 329 9.29 -4.45 10.43
CA ASP A 329 8.55 -5.10 9.34
C ASP A 329 7.08 -5.32 9.74
N ALA A 330 6.11 -5.00 8.87
CA ALA A 330 4.65 -5.08 9.14
C ALA A 330 4.03 -3.93 9.97
N THR A 331 4.54 -2.70 9.84
CA THR A 331 3.98 -1.51 10.54
C THR A 331 3.10 -0.65 9.62
N GLY A 332 2.07 -0.02 10.19
CA GLY A 332 1.07 0.75 9.45
C GLY A 332 0.34 1.80 10.28
N SER A 333 -0.75 2.32 9.74
CA SER A 333 -1.64 3.25 10.44
C SER A 333 -3.03 2.64 10.56
N ILE A 334 -3.63 2.75 11.74
CA ILE A 334 -5.01 2.34 11.99
C ILE A 334 -6.03 3.31 11.40
N GLY A 335 -5.65 4.58 11.19
CA GLY A 335 -6.57 5.64 10.80
C GLY A 335 -5.89 7.00 10.69
N VAL A 336 -6.55 7.94 10.00
CA VAL A 336 -6.07 9.32 9.86
C VAL A 336 -7.22 10.27 10.20
N VAL A 337 -6.91 11.26 11.05
CA VAL A 337 -7.79 12.40 11.32
C VAL A 337 -7.01 13.66 11.02
N THR A 338 -7.55 14.51 10.15
CA THR A 338 -6.95 15.80 9.78
C THR A 338 -7.67 16.92 10.49
N ILE A 339 -6.91 17.87 11.04
CA ILE A 339 -7.44 19.10 11.63
C ILE A 339 -7.55 20.18 10.55
N ASN A 340 -8.66 20.89 10.49
CA ASN A 340 -8.87 21.96 9.52
C ASN A 340 -8.17 23.26 9.97
N LEU A 341 -6.88 23.38 9.65
CA LEU A 341 -6.07 24.57 10.01
C LEU A 341 -6.62 25.88 9.42
N PRO A 342 -7.07 25.96 8.15
CA PRO A 342 -7.71 27.18 7.63
C PRO A 342 -8.89 27.65 8.48
N ARG A 343 -9.72 26.72 8.95
CA ARG A 343 -10.86 27.04 9.80
C ARG A 343 -10.42 27.58 11.16
N ILE A 344 -9.40 26.99 11.78
CA ILE A 344 -8.81 27.53 13.03
C ILE A 344 -8.34 28.96 12.82
N GLY A 345 -7.61 29.24 11.73
CA GLY A 345 -7.14 30.59 11.40
C GLY A 345 -8.29 31.58 11.15
N ALA A 346 -9.38 31.14 10.53
CA ALA A 346 -10.57 31.96 10.33
C ALA A 346 -11.31 32.26 11.65
N LEU A 347 -11.41 31.26 12.54
CA LEU A 347 -12.10 31.39 13.83
C LEU A 347 -11.28 32.16 14.87
N SER A 348 -9.95 32.12 14.80
CA SER A 348 -9.08 32.88 15.71
C SER A 348 -9.14 34.38 15.48
N ARG A 349 -9.62 34.84 14.31
CA ARG A 349 -9.72 36.27 13.94
C ARG A 349 -8.41 37.06 14.09
N GLY A 350 -7.27 36.39 14.07
CA GLY A 350 -5.98 37.02 14.29
C GLY A 350 -5.46 37.03 15.73
N GLU A 351 -6.18 36.38 16.65
CA GLU A 351 -5.77 36.20 18.05
C GLU A 351 -5.12 34.80 18.19
N TRP A 352 -3.79 34.74 18.16
CA TRP A 352 -3.00 33.50 18.25
C TRP A 352 -2.01 33.50 19.41
#